data_AF-A0A940TJW2-F1
#
_entry.id   AF-A0A940TJW2-F1
#
_cell.length_a   1.000
_cell.length_b   1.000
_cell.length_c   1.000
_cell.angle_alpha   90.00
_cell.angle_beta   90.00
_cell.angle_gamma   90.00
#
_symmetry.space_group_name_H-M   'P 1'
#
loop_
_entity.id
_entity.type
_entity.pdbx_description
1 polymer ?
#
loop_
_entity_poly.entity_id
_entity_poly.type
_entity_poly.pdbx_seq_one_letter_code
_entity_poly.pdbx_strand_id
1 'polypeptide(L)'
;MEKSHRFLSGRPYLIFGLLLLILFSGCTPISRDLRAQADRTVTFRQVFQNPEAYKGKVVIWGGEIIETINQKDGTTLIVVLHRPLDWMEEPKFQRSEGRFIILAEGYVDPYVFKRGRRITVAGEILGRKVMRLGELEYPYPLLQSKQLYLWGEYYYSPYP
;
A
#
# COMPACT_ATOMS: atom_id res chain seq x y z
N MET A 1 20.74 22.44 60.26
CA MET A 1 21.32 21.15 59.83
C MET A 1 20.32 20.09 60.27
N GLU A 2 19.71 19.23 59.47
CA GLU A 2 19.97 18.76 58.11
C GLU A 2 18.69 18.05 57.64
N LYS A 3 18.17 18.35 56.45
CA LYS A 3 17.01 17.65 55.86
C LYS A 3 17.51 16.36 55.21
N SER A 4 17.18 15.20 55.78
CA SER A 4 17.44 13.91 55.14
C SER A 4 16.44 13.67 54.00
N HIS A 5 16.81 14.06 52.78
CA HIS A 5 16.11 13.67 51.58
C HIS A 5 16.36 12.17 51.32
N ARG A 6 15.35 11.33 51.55
CA ARG A 6 15.37 9.93 51.11
C ARG A 6 15.31 9.93 49.58
N PHE A 7 16.46 9.74 48.97
CA PHE A 7 16.63 9.56 47.54
C PHE A 7 15.81 8.33 47.12
N LEU A 8 14.73 8.56 46.35
CA LEU A 8 14.02 7.47 45.68
C LEU A 8 15.02 6.77 44.74
N SER A 9 15.46 5.58 45.13
CA SER A 9 16.22 4.65 44.30
C SER A 9 15.32 4.02 43.24
N GLY A 10 14.71 4.85 42.38
CA GLY A 10 13.98 4.41 41.21
C GLY A 10 14.99 3.99 40.13
N ARG A 11 15.09 2.67 39.90
CA ARG A 11 15.93 2.03 38.87
C ARG A 11 15.90 2.82 37.54
N PRO A 12 16.92 3.63 37.20
CA PRO A 12 16.90 4.49 36.01
C PRO A 12 16.86 3.68 34.71
N TYR A 13 17.28 2.41 34.77
CA TYR A 13 17.23 1.45 33.67
C TYR A 13 15.81 1.09 33.22
N LEU A 14 14.81 1.15 34.12
CA LEU A 14 13.41 0.88 33.76
C LEU A 14 12.81 2.01 32.91
N ILE A 15 13.19 3.27 33.20
CA ILE A 15 12.75 4.44 32.44
C ILE A 15 13.51 4.51 31.10
N PHE A 16 14.82 4.21 31.09
CA PHE A 16 15.62 4.18 29.87
C PHE A 16 15.19 3.04 28.92
N GLY A 17 14.84 1.87 29.46
CA GLY A 17 14.29 0.76 28.68
C GLY A 17 12.91 1.05 28.09
N LEU A 18 12.06 1.78 28.81
CA LEU A 18 10.74 2.20 28.32
C LEU A 18 10.85 3.27 27.21
N LEU A 19 11.84 4.18 27.31
CA LEU A 19 12.09 5.21 26.29
C LEU A 19 12.62 4.61 24.97
N LEU A 20 13.45 3.56 25.04
CA LEU A 20 13.99 2.86 23.87
C LEU A 20 12.91 2.11 23.07
N LEU A 21 11.85 1.65 23.74
CA LEU A 21 10.72 0.91 23.14
C LEU A 21 9.76 1.81 22.35
N ILE A 22 9.72 3.12 22.63
CA ILE A 22 8.82 4.08 21.95
C ILE A 22 9.37 4.49 20.57
N LEU A 23 10.65 4.24 20.29
CA LEU A 23 11.32 4.65 19.05
C LEU A 23 11.07 3.69 17.86
N PHE A 24 10.39 2.57 18.05
CA PHE A 24 9.96 1.68 16.95
C PHE A 24 8.59 2.09 16.38
N SER A 25 8.42 3.35 16.02
CA SER A 25 7.35 3.77 15.12
C SER A 25 7.69 3.29 13.72
N GLY A 26 7.32 2.06 13.38
CA GLY A 26 7.43 1.53 12.01
C GLY A 26 6.74 2.48 11.03
N CYS A 27 7.52 3.11 10.16
CA CYS A 27 7.03 4.05 9.16
C CYS A 27 6.41 3.24 8.02
N THR A 28 5.08 3.15 8.00
CA THR A 28 4.33 2.58 6.88
C THR A 28 3.72 3.71 6.07
N PRO A 29 3.63 3.58 4.74
CA PRO A 29 3.11 4.63 3.89
C PRO A 29 1.62 4.90 4.08
N ILE A 30 0.80 3.87 4.38
CA ILE A 30 -0.65 4.05 4.54
C ILE A 30 -0.99 4.65 5.91
N SER A 31 -1.91 5.62 5.92
CA SER A 31 -2.38 6.28 7.13
C SER A 31 -2.90 5.28 8.16
N ARG A 32 -2.82 5.63 9.45
CA ARG A 32 -3.28 4.76 10.53
C ARG A 32 -4.77 4.46 10.42
N ASP A 33 -5.58 5.47 10.05
CA ASP A 33 -7.02 5.34 9.95
C ASP A 33 -7.45 4.40 8.82
N LEU A 34 -6.79 4.48 7.65
CA LEU A 34 -7.07 3.56 6.54
C LEU A 34 -6.60 2.13 6.86
N ARG A 35 -5.46 1.98 7.55
CA ARG A 35 -5.01 0.66 8.03
C ARG A 35 -5.95 0.03 9.05
N ALA A 36 -6.60 0.83 9.88
CA ALA A 36 -7.60 0.36 10.84
C ALA A 36 -8.90 -0.08 10.15
N GLN A 37 -9.26 0.57 9.04
CA GLN A 37 -10.43 0.22 8.22
C GLN A 37 -10.19 -1.00 7.31
N ALA A 38 -8.94 -1.25 6.92
CA ALA A 38 -8.59 -2.32 5.99
C ALA A 38 -8.87 -3.71 6.58
N ASP A 39 -9.60 -4.53 5.83
CA ASP A 39 -9.91 -5.91 6.19
C ASP A 39 -8.72 -6.82 5.84
N ARG A 40 -7.90 -7.12 6.85
CA ARG A 40 -6.69 -7.95 6.70
C ARG A 40 -6.99 -9.44 6.47
N THR A 41 -8.24 -9.87 6.62
CA THR A 41 -8.63 -11.27 6.36
C THR A 41 -8.93 -11.52 4.88
N VAL A 42 -9.18 -10.45 4.11
CA VAL A 42 -9.46 -10.50 2.68
C VAL A 42 -8.16 -10.55 1.89
N THR A 43 -7.89 -11.69 1.26
CA THR A 43 -6.71 -11.88 0.42
C THR A 43 -6.95 -11.44 -1.03
N PHE A 44 -5.88 -11.06 -1.73
CA PHE A 44 -5.96 -10.74 -3.15
C PHE A 44 -6.59 -11.88 -3.97
N ARG A 45 -6.17 -13.13 -3.73
CA ARG A 45 -6.65 -14.31 -4.46
C ARG A 45 -8.16 -14.51 -4.33
N GLN A 46 -8.71 -14.32 -3.13
CA GLN A 46 -10.16 -14.42 -2.89
C GLN A 46 -10.92 -13.38 -3.70
N VAL A 47 -10.47 -12.13 -3.68
CA VAL A 47 -11.10 -11.05 -4.45
C VAL A 47 -10.92 -11.29 -5.95
N PHE A 48 -9.76 -11.75 -6.40
CA PHE A 48 -9.52 -12.08 -7.80
C PHE A 48 -10.50 -13.15 -8.33
N GLN A 49 -10.83 -14.15 -7.53
CA GLN A 49 -11.78 -15.21 -7.90
C GLN A 49 -13.23 -14.73 -7.93
N ASN A 50 -13.64 -13.85 -7.01
CA ASN A 50 -15.00 -13.33 -6.95
C ASN A 50 -15.04 -11.86 -6.47
N PRO A 51 -14.71 -10.88 -7.32
CA PRO A 51 -14.59 -9.48 -6.90
C PRO A 51 -15.89 -8.90 -6.35
N GLU A 52 -17.03 -9.38 -6.86
CA GLU A 52 -18.36 -8.91 -6.49
C GLU A 52 -18.71 -9.20 -5.03
N ALA A 53 -18.25 -10.34 -4.49
CA ALA A 53 -18.50 -10.72 -3.10
C ALA A 53 -17.78 -9.85 -2.06
N TYR A 54 -16.79 -9.05 -2.49
CA TYR A 54 -15.97 -8.21 -1.60
C TYR A 54 -16.19 -6.71 -1.83
N LYS A 55 -17.22 -6.32 -2.58
CA LYS A 55 -17.58 -4.91 -2.79
C LYS A 55 -17.73 -4.17 -1.46
N GLY A 56 -17.23 -2.93 -1.41
CA GLY A 56 -17.27 -2.08 -0.22
C GLY A 56 -16.22 -2.39 0.85
N LYS A 57 -15.47 -3.50 0.73
CA LYS A 57 -14.35 -3.80 1.63
C LYS A 57 -13.16 -2.91 1.30
N VAL A 58 -12.52 -2.37 2.33
CA VAL A 58 -11.26 -1.64 2.22
C VAL A 58 -10.11 -2.64 2.34
N VAL A 59 -9.13 -2.55 1.42
CA VAL A 59 -7.94 -3.39 1.40
C VAL A 59 -6.69 -2.54 1.16
N ILE A 60 -5.53 -3.09 1.52
CA ILE A 60 -4.23 -2.50 1.21
C ILE A 60 -3.46 -3.49 0.33
N TRP A 61 -3.27 -3.11 -0.94
CA TRP A 61 -2.55 -3.92 -1.92
C TRP A 61 -1.43 -3.11 -2.54
N GLY A 62 -0.50 -3.80 -3.19
CA GLY A 62 0.50 -3.12 -3.98
C GLY A 62 1.05 -4.00 -5.08
N GLY A 63 2.01 -3.44 -5.79
CA GLY A 63 2.56 -4.09 -6.95
C GLY A 63 3.41 -3.16 -7.80
N GLU A 64 3.56 -3.58 -9.05
CA GLU A 64 4.32 -2.86 -10.07
C GLU A 64 3.35 -2.30 -11.11
N ILE A 65 3.48 -1.01 -11.43
CA ILE A 65 2.64 -0.35 -12.44
C ILE A 65 2.95 -0.94 -13.82
N ILE A 66 1.90 -1.35 -14.52
CA ILE A 66 1.96 -1.87 -15.88
C ILE A 66 1.60 -0.77 -16.89
N GLU A 67 0.59 0.04 -16.55
CA GLU A 67 0.03 1.07 -17.41
C GLU A 67 -0.74 2.11 -16.57
N THR A 68 -0.73 3.35 -17.04
CA THR A 68 -1.46 4.48 -16.43
C THR A 68 -2.22 5.21 -17.53
N ILE A 69 -3.54 5.33 -17.38
CA ILE A 69 -4.45 5.85 -18.40
C ILE A 69 -5.34 6.94 -17.80
N ASN A 70 -5.17 8.18 -18.25
CA ASN A 70 -6.10 9.26 -17.92
C ASN A 70 -7.36 9.13 -18.79
N GLN A 71 -8.53 9.12 -18.15
CA GLN A 71 -9.83 8.95 -18.78
C GLN A 71 -10.48 10.31 -19.07
N LYS A 72 -11.44 10.37 -20.00
CA LYS A 72 -12.13 11.63 -20.34
C LYS A 72 -13.02 12.19 -19.21
N ASP A 73 -13.40 11.34 -18.26
CA ASP A 73 -14.29 11.67 -17.14
C ASP A 73 -13.54 12.27 -15.93
N GLY A 74 -12.25 12.60 -16.07
CA GLY A 74 -11.47 13.19 -15.00
C GLY A 74 -10.83 12.17 -14.05
N THR A 75 -10.91 10.87 -14.35
CA THR A 75 -10.30 9.80 -13.53
C THR A 75 -9.05 9.22 -14.18
N THR A 76 -8.25 8.49 -13.40
CA THR A 76 -7.11 7.70 -13.91
C THR A 76 -7.31 6.22 -13.59
N LEU A 77 -7.06 5.35 -14.57
CA LEU A 77 -6.85 3.92 -14.35
C LEU A 77 -5.36 3.61 -14.27
N ILE A 78 -4.94 2.98 -13.17
CA ILE A 78 -3.58 2.47 -13.01
C ILE A 78 -3.67 0.94 -12.97
N VAL A 79 -3.18 0.29 -14.02
CA VAL A 79 -3.12 -1.17 -14.10
C VAL A 79 -1.89 -1.64 -13.34
N VAL A 80 -2.07 -2.50 -12.34
CA VAL A 80 -1.00 -2.94 -11.45
C VAL A 80 -0.86 -4.46 -11.49
N LEU A 81 0.37 -4.94 -11.64
CA LEU A 81 0.73 -6.33 -11.40
C LEU A 81 0.87 -6.54 -9.89
N HIS A 82 -0.04 -7.29 -9.29
CA HIS A 82 -0.06 -7.52 -7.86
C HIS A 82 1.24 -8.14 -7.37
N ARG A 83 1.76 -7.65 -6.25
CA ARG A 83 2.86 -8.24 -5.49
C ARG A 83 2.49 -8.25 -4.01
N PRO A 84 2.82 -9.32 -3.26
CA PRO A 84 2.63 -9.32 -1.82
C PRO A 84 3.47 -8.21 -1.18
N LEU A 85 2.89 -7.59 -0.16
CA LEU A 85 3.53 -6.54 0.59
C LEU A 85 4.43 -7.10 1.71
N ASP A 86 5.44 -6.34 2.11
CA ASP A 86 6.19 -6.60 3.32
C ASP A 86 5.58 -5.93 4.56
N TRP A 87 6.28 -5.99 5.69
CA TRP A 87 5.82 -5.40 6.94
C TRP A 87 5.81 -3.87 6.92
N MET A 88 6.49 -3.24 5.96
CA MET A 88 6.48 -1.80 5.67
C MET A 88 5.46 -1.44 4.58
N GLU A 89 4.64 -2.40 4.13
CA GLU A 89 3.68 -2.25 3.03
C GLU A 89 4.35 -2.02 1.67
N GLU A 90 5.62 -2.41 1.52
CA GLU A 90 6.39 -2.31 0.29
C GLU A 90 6.19 -3.54 -0.61
N PRO A 91 5.90 -3.35 -1.92
CA PRO A 91 5.77 -4.47 -2.86
C PRO A 91 7.07 -5.28 -2.97
N LYS A 92 7.01 -6.58 -2.66
CA LYS A 92 8.13 -7.51 -2.79
C LYS A 92 8.32 -8.00 -4.22
N PHE A 93 9.56 -8.34 -4.57
CA PHE A 93 9.85 -9.04 -5.83
C PHE A 93 9.55 -10.56 -5.68
N GLN A 94 8.27 -10.91 -5.65
CA GLN A 94 7.78 -12.29 -5.56
C GLN A 94 6.77 -12.58 -6.68
N ARG A 95 6.48 -13.86 -6.94
CA ARG A 95 5.53 -14.27 -7.98
C ARG A 95 4.20 -13.52 -7.83
N SER A 96 3.72 -12.96 -8.93
CA SER A 96 2.45 -12.25 -8.94
C SER A 96 1.27 -13.23 -8.87
N GLU A 97 0.19 -12.80 -8.22
CA GLU A 97 -1.07 -13.53 -8.15
C GLU A 97 -2.11 -13.04 -9.18
N GLY A 98 -1.78 -12.03 -9.98
CA GLY A 98 -2.69 -11.47 -10.97
C GLY A 98 -2.51 -9.96 -11.15
N ARG A 99 -3.48 -9.35 -11.84
CA ARG A 99 -3.51 -7.90 -12.05
C ARG A 99 -4.79 -7.32 -11.48
N PHE A 100 -4.71 -6.08 -11.02
CA PHE A 100 -5.87 -5.30 -10.61
C PHE A 100 -5.75 -3.89 -11.16
N ILE A 101 -6.85 -3.15 -11.09
CA ILE A 101 -6.91 -1.75 -11.52
C ILE A 101 -7.18 -0.89 -10.31
N ILE A 102 -6.41 0.18 -10.19
CA ILE A 102 -6.71 1.28 -9.28
C ILE A 102 -7.42 2.37 -10.09
N LEU A 103 -8.61 2.74 -9.65
CA LEU A 103 -9.34 3.92 -10.11
C LEU A 103 -8.98 5.07 -9.16
N ALA A 104 -8.22 6.04 -9.66
CA ALA A 104 -7.87 7.25 -8.94
C ALA A 104 -8.73 8.43 -9.39
N GLU A 105 -9.09 9.28 -8.44
CA GLU A 105 -9.75 10.54 -8.74
C GLU A 105 -8.73 11.56 -9.24
N GLY A 106 -9.12 12.32 -10.27
CA GLY A 106 -8.22 13.28 -10.91
C GLY A 106 -7.24 12.60 -11.86
N TYR A 107 -6.42 13.42 -12.51
CA TYR A 107 -5.35 12.97 -13.37
C TYR A 107 -4.04 12.85 -12.59
N VAL A 108 -3.33 11.77 -12.84
CA VAL A 108 -1.92 11.63 -12.45
C VAL A 108 -1.04 11.77 -13.69
N ASP A 109 0.21 12.20 -13.50
CA ASP A 109 1.19 12.26 -14.58
C ASP A 109 1.71 10.85 -14.91
N PRO A 110 1.47 10.30 -16.13
CA PRO A 110 1.97 8.99 -16.53
C PRO A 110 3.50 8.90 -16.58
N TYR A 111 4.20 10.03 -16.67
CA TYR A 111 5.67 10.06 -16.57
C TYR A 111 6.14 9.76 -15.13
N VAL A 112 5.38 10.19 -14.13
CA VAL A 112 5.65 9.90 -12.72
C VAL A 112 5.14 8.50 -12.35
N PHE A 113 3.89 8.19 -12.70
CA PHE A 113 3.27 6.87 -12.53
C PHE A 113 3.59 5.96 -13.73
N LYS A 114 4.88 5.92 -14.10
CA LYS A 114 5.35 5.14 -15.25
C LYS A 114 5.41 3.65 -14.94
N ARG A 115 5.39 2.85 -16.01
CA ARG A 115 5.59 1.40 -15.95
C ARG A 115 6.85 1.03 -15.15
N GLY A 116 6.77 -0.03 -14.34
CA GLY A 116 7.87 -0.53 -13.52
C GLY A 116 8.00 0.13 -12.15
N ARG A 117 7.32 1.27 -11.91
CA ARG A 117 7.28 1.88 -10.58
C ARG A 117 6.47 1.01 -9.62
N ARG A 118 6.92 0.93 -8.38
CA ARG A 118 6.21 0.23 -7.30
C ARG A 118 5.20 1.16 -6.66
N ILE A 119 4.03 0.63 -6.38
CA ILE A 119 2.92 1.38 -5.80
C ILE A 119 2.24 0.54 -4.72
N THR A 120 1.82 1.20 -3.65
CA THR A 120 0.92 0.67 -2.62
C THR A 120 -0.35 1.52 -2.61
N VAL A 121 -1.50 0.89 -2.50
CA VAL A 121 -2.81 1.54 -2.45
C VAL A 121 -3.60 1.03 -1.25
N ALA A 122 -4.19 1.96 -0.52
CA ALA A 122 -5.36 1.67 0.31
C ALA A 122 -6.60 2.07 -0.48
N GLY A 123 -7.51 1.13 -0.68
CA GLY A 123 -8.66 1.35 -1.56
C GLY A 123 -9.84 0.47 -1.24
N GLU A 124 -11.00 0.87 -1.74
CA GLU A 124 -12.25 0.14 -1.61
C GLU A 124 -12.53 -0.67 -2.86
N ILE A 125 -12.90 -1.93 -2.68
CA ILE A 125 -13.21 -2.82 -3.79
C ILE A 125 -14.54 -2.41 -4.41
N LEU A 126 -14.53 -2.11 -5.71
CA LEU A 126 -15.71 -1.76 -6.50
C LEU A 126 -16.29 -2.95 -7.28
N GLY A 127 -15.69 -4.14 -7.15
CA GLY A 127 -16.01 -5.32 -7.96
C GLY A 127 -14.96 -5.51 -9.05
N ARG A 128 -15.41 -5.70 -10.30
CA ARG A 128 -14.51 -5.89 -11.44
C ARG A 128 -14.68 -4.88 -12.56
N LYS A 129 -13.60 -4.65 -13.29
CA LYS A 129 -13.60 -3.98 -14.60
C LYS A 129 -13.02 -4.93 -15.64
N VAL A 130 -13.78 -5.19 -16.69
CA VAL A 130 -13.29 -5.98 -17.83
C VAL A 130 -12.54 -5.03 -18.77
N MET A 131 -11.28 -5.34 -19.05
CA MET A 131 -10.49 -4.66 -20.07
C MET A 131 -9.69 -5.69 -20.88
N ARG A 132 -9.25 -5.30 -22.07
CA ARG A 132 -8.40 -6.16 -22.90
C ARG A 132 -7.02 -6.36 -22.29
N LEU A 133 -6.54 -7.59 -22.37
CA LEU A 133 -5.16 -7.99 -22.12
C LEU A 133 -4.66 -8.71 -23.38
N GLY A 134 -4.02 -7.95 -24.27
CA GLY A 134 -3.81 -8.41 -25.65
C GLY A 134 -5.17 -8.64 -26.33
N GLU A 135 -5.42 -9.84 -26.80
CA GLU A 135 -6.67 -10.23 -27.48
C GLU A 135 -7.75 -10.76 -26.53
N LEU A 136 -7.40 -11.01 -25.27
CA LEU A 136 -8.31 -11.60 -24.29
C LEU A 136 -9.03 -10.52 -23.49
N GLU A 137 -10.30 -10.77 -23.14
CA GLU A 137 -10.98 -10.01 -22.10
C GLU A 137 -10.53 -10.49 -20.72
N TYR A 138 -10.03 -9.58 -19.89
CA TYR A 138 -9.51 -9.89 -18.57
C TYR A 138 -10.33 -9.16 -17.49
N PRO A 139 -10.97 -9.88 -16.55
CA PRO A 139 -11.73 -9.29 -15.45
C PRO A 139 -10.78 -8.87 -14.32
N TYR A 140 -10.36 -7.60 -14.30
CA TYR A 140 -9.54 -7.06 -13.23
C TYR A 140 -10.40 -6.75 -12.00
N PRO A 141 -9.99 -7.13 -10.78
CA PRO A 141 -10.48 -6.46 -9.57
C PRO A 141 -10.26 -4.96 -9.69
N LEU A 142 -11.28 -4.17 -9.35
CA LEU A 142 -11.26 -2.71 -9.42
C LEU A 142 -11.27 -2.13 -8.00
N LEU A 143 -10.28 -1.30 -7.69
CA LEU A 143 -10.15 -0.60 -6.42
C LEU A 143 -10.32 0.90 -6.63
N GLN A 144 -11.27 1.53 -5.94
CA GLN A 144 -11.29 2.98 -5.77
C GLN A 144 -10.17 3.37 -4.81
N SER A 145 -9.23 4.22 -5.25
CA SER A 145 -8.15 4.67 -4.39
C SER A 145 -8.68 5.60 -3.29
N LYS A 146 -8.34 5.32 -2.03
CA LYS A 146 -8.45 6.29 -0.93
C LYS A 146 -7.09 6.93 -0.61
N GLN A 147 -6.01 6.17 -0.79
CA GLN A 147 -4.65 6.69 -0.69
C GLN A 147 -3.72 5.90 -1.62
N LEU A 148 -2.88 6.62 -2.35
CA LEU A 148 -1.79 6.06 -3.15
C LEU A 148 -0.46 6.40 -2.50
N TYR A 149 0.47 5.44 -2.55
CA TYR A 149 1.86 5.66 -2.21
C TYR A 149 2.76 5.11 -3.31
N LEU A 150 3.47 6.02 -3.97
CA LEU A 150 4.40 5.69 -5.04
C LEU A 150 5.82 5.61 -4.47
N TRP A 151 6.42 4.43 -4.51
CA TRP A 151 7.75 4.20 -3.97
C TRP A 151 8.82 4.90 -4.82
N GLY A 152 9.92 5.29 -4.16
CA GLY A 152 11.08 5.91 -4.82
C GLY A 152 11.69 5.02 -5.90
N GLU A 153 12.37 5.65 -6.85
CA GLU A 153 13.17 4.94 -7.84
C GLU A 153 14.47 4.48 -7.17
N TYR A 154 14.80 3.19 -7.22
CA TYR A 154 16.16 2.77 -6.92
C TYR A 154 17.05 3.27 -8.05
N TYR A 155 17.65 4.44 -7.87
CA TYR A 155 18.77 4.84 -8.71
C TYR A 155 19.90 3.86 -8.43
N TYR A 156 20.12 2.94 -9.37
CA TYR A 156 21.35 2.17 -9.41
C TYR A 156 22.46 3.22 -9.62
N SER A 157 23.19 3.56 -8.56
CA SER A 157 24.43 4.32 -8.74
C SER A 157 25.38 3.34 -9.44
N PRO A 158 25.79 3.56 -10.70
CA PRO A 158 26.95 2.85 -11.21
C PRO A 158 28.09 3.19 -10.27
N TYR A 159 28.71 2.19 -9.66
CA TYR A 159 29.93 2.42 -8.88
C TYR A 159 30.96 3.11 -9.80
N PRO A 160 31.65 4.16 -9.32
CA PRO A 160 32.72 4.80 -10.07
C PRO A 160 33.88 3.83 -10.37
#